data_AF-A0A2E3MTS5-F1
#
_entry.id   AF-A0A2E3MTS5-F1
#
_cell.length_a   1.000
_cell.length_b   1.000
_cell.length_c   1.000
_cell.angle_alpha   90.00
_cell.angle_beta   90.00
_cell.angle_gamma   90.00
#
_symmetry.space_group_name_H-M   'P 1'
#
loop_
_entity.id
_entity.type
_entity.pdbx_description
1 polymer ?
#
loop_
_entity_poly.entity_id
_entity_poly.type
_entity_poly.pdbx_seq_one_letter_code
_entity_poly.pdbx_strand_id
1 'polypeptide(L)'
;MSFTNKQAAELALTTGSNLVYTPPTDAQIRAFTVHNPTDAAINYTVEVNALAMVSRSIAAGATEVVSTLFNQQLQADEPLTMTGEGLNIMLTVVEITG
;
A
#
# COMPACT_ATOMS: atom_id res chain seq x y z
N MET A 1 12.03 22.99 -1.08
CA MET A 1 10.97 21.98 -1.26
C MET A 1 11.16 21.28 -2.59
N SER A 2 11.38 19.97 -2.55
CA SER A 2 11.49 19.10 -3.73
C SER A 2 10.46 17.97 -3.65
N PHE A 3 10.03 17.48 -4.81
CA PHE A 3 9.08 16.39 -4.95
C PHE A 3 9.71 15.27 -5.79
N THR A 4 9.84 14.08 -5.21
CA THR A 4 10.43 12.92 -5.89
C THR A 4 9.37 11.85 -6.07
N ASN A 5 9.01 11.55 -7.32
CA ASN A 5 8.15 10.39 -7.63
C ASN A 5 8.95 9.10 -7.49
N LYS A 6 8.38 8.11 -6.80
CA LYS A 6 9.05 6.84 -6.53
C LYS A 6 8.05 5.69 -6.54
N GLN A 7 8.41 4.61 -7.22
CA GLN A 7 7.76 3.32 -6.99
C GLN A 7 8.25 2.79 -5.64
N ALA A 8 7.42 2.96 -4.61
CA ALA A 8 7.76 2.66 -3.23
C ALA A 8 7.71 1.15 -2.92
N ALA A 9 6.84 0.40 -3.61
CA ALA A 9 6.76 -1.05 -3.45
C ALA A 9 6.27 -1.73 -4.73
N GLU A 10 6.80 -2.92 -4.97
CA GLU A 10 6.32 -3.93 -5.92
C GLU A 10 6.65 -5.30 -5.33
N LEU A 11 5.67 -5.93 -4.67
CA LEU A 11 5.89 -7.15 -3.90
C LEU A 11 4.63 -8.02 -3.81
N ALA A 12 4.83 -9.31 -3.53
CA ALA A 12 3.76 -10.22 -3.12
C ALA A 12 3.70 -10.28 -1.59
N LEU A 13 2.49 -10.16 -1.01
CA LEU A 13 2.29 -10.25 0.42
C LEU A 13 2.49 -11.68 0.91
N THR A 14 3.25 -11.82 1.99
CA THR A 14 3.47 -13.10 2.69
C THR A 14 2.52 -13.24 3.88
N THR A 15 2.53 -14.39 4.54
CA THR A 15 1.70 -14.65 5.73
C THR A 15 1.92 -13.58 6.81
N GLY A 16 0.82 -13.07 7.37
CA GLY A 16 0.85 -12.08 8.44
C GLY A 16 0.88 -10.63 7.94
N SER A 17 1.42 -9.74 8.79
CA SER A 17 1.55 -8.30 8.48
C SER A 17 2.87 -8.04 7.77
N ASN A 18 2.80 -7.43 6.60
CA ASN A 18 3.95 -7.09 5.77
C ASN A 18 4.21 -5.60 5.90
N LEU A 19 5.44 -5.20 6.22
CA LEU A 19 5.88 -3.82 6.09
C LEU A 19 6.10 -3.53 4.60
N VAL A 20 5.23 -2.73 4.01
CA VAL A 20 5.26 -2.43 2.57
C VAL A 20 6.08 -1.19 2.29
N TYR A 21 5.99 -0.17 3.14
CA TYR A 21 6.74 1.06 2.97
C TYR A 21 6.90 1.81 4.30
N THR A 22 8.08 2.38 4.54
CA THR A 22 8.31 3.38 5.59
C THR A 22 8.92 4.61 4.92
N PRO A 23 8.25 5.77 4.93
CA PRO A 23 8.72 6.94 4.23
C PRO A 23 9.89 7.60 5.00
N PRO A 24 11.03 7.90 4.35
CA PRO A 24 12.17 8.55 5.01
C PRO A 24 11.96 10.06 5.26
N THR A 25 10.98 10.65 4.58
CA THR A 25 10.49 12.03 4.72
C THR A 25 8.98 12.02 4.50
N ASP A 26 8.28 13.12 4.73
CA ASP A 26 6.84 13.19 4.39
C ASP A 26 6.59 12.73 2.96
N ALA A 27 5.55 11.94 2.77
CA ALA A 27 5.23 11.34 1.48
C ALA A 27 3.72 11.37 1.21
N GLN A 28 3.36 11.27 -0.07
CA GLN A 28 1.96 11.20 -0.49
C GLN A 28 1.74 10.03 -1.45
N ILE A 29 0.73 9.21 -1.18
CA ILE A 29 0.35 8.11 -2.07
C ILE A 29 -0.28 8.68 -3.36
N ARG A 30 0.25 8.29 -4.52
CA ARG A 30 -0.22 8.73 -5.84
C ARG A 30 -0.83 7.64 -6.69
N ALA A 31 -0.33 6.41 -6.56
CA ALA A 31 -0.94 5.25 -7.20
C ALA A 31 -0.79 4.05 -6.28
N PHE A 32 -1.83 3.23 -6.23
CA PHE A 32 -1.86 2.04 -5.41
C PHE A 32 -2.80 1.02 -6.04
N THR A 33 -2.24 -0.10 -6.49
CA THR A 33 -2.99 -1.23 -7.04
C THR A 33 -2.70 -2.50 -6.24
N VAL A 34 -3.74 -3.32 -6.13
CA VAL A 34 -3.68 -4.67 -5.57
C VAL A 34 -4.23 -5.64 -6.59
N HIS A 35 -3.52 -6.73 -6.82
CA HIS A 35 -3.96 -7.82 -7.68
C HIS A 35 -4.02 -9.12 -6.89
N ASN A 36 -5.12 -9.86 -7.03
CA ASN A 36 -5.27 -11.19 -6.49
C ASN A 36 -5.03 -12.23 -7.61
N PRO A 37 -3.84 -12.86 -7.66
CA PRO A 37 -3.54 -13.88 -8.66
C PRO A 37 -4.12 -15.26 -8.31
N THR A 38 -4.81 -15.40 -7.18
CA THR A 38 -5.29 -16.69 -6.68
C THR A 38 -6.72 -16.97 -7.15
N ASP A 39 -7.14 -18.23 -6.96
CA ASP A 39 -8.48 -18.71 -7.32
C ASP A 39 -9.53 -18.49 -6.21
N ALA A 40 -9.15 -17.83 -5.11
CA ALA A 40 -10.04 -17.52 -3.99
C ALA A 40 -10.01 -16.04 -3.64
N ALA A 41 -11.08 -15.53 -3.04
CA ALA A 41 -11.09 -14.15 -2.55
C ALA A 41 -10.17 -14.02 -1.31
N ILE A 42 -9.41 -12.93 -1.23
CA ILE A 42 -8.47 -12.67 -0.13
C ILE A 42 -8.93 -11.46 0.66
N ASN A 43 -8.97 -11.60 1.98
CA ASN A 43 -9.21 -10.46 2.86
C ASN A 43 -7.94 -9.61 2.94
N TYR A 44 -8.12 -8.32 2.67
CA TYR A 44 -7.06 -7.36 2.51
C TYR A 44 -7.27 -6.21 3.48
N THR A 45 -6.23 -5.88 4.24
CA THR A 45 -6.22 -4.72 5.14
C THR A 45 -4.97 -3.89 4.88
N VAL A 46 -5.15 -2.57 4.86
CA VAL A 46 -4.07 -1.58 4.85
C VAL A 46 -4.10 -0.80 6.13
N GLU A 47 -2.95 -0.69 6.77
CA GLU A 47 -2.75 0.08 8.00
C GLU A 47 -1.65 1.11 7.79
N VAL A 48 -1.87 2.31 8.32
CA VAL A 48 -0.83 3.35 8.45
C VAL A 48 -0.59 3.52 9.93
N ASN A 49 0.64 3.28 10.39
CA ASN A 49 0.99 3.39 11.81
C ASN A 49 0.02 2.60 12.73
N ALA A 50 -0.28 1.36 12.34
CA ALA A 50 -1.24 0.46 13.00
C ALA A 50 -2.71 0.93 13.04
N LEU A 51 -3.05 2.02 12.33
CA LEU A 51 -4.44 2.45 12.12
C LEU A 51 -4.98 1.84 10.82
N ALA A 52 -6.03 1.03 10.92
CA ALA A 52 -6.69 0.45 9.76
C ALA A 52 -7.35 1.53 8.89
N MET A 53 -6.89 1.65 7.65
CA MET A 53 -7.36 2.64 6.67
C MET A 53 -8.28 2.03 5.61
N VAL A 54 -8.02 0.77 5.26
CA VAL A 54 -8.81 0.00 4.28
C VAL A 54 -8.97 -1.42 4.82
N SER A 55 -10.18 -1.97 4.74
CA SER A 55 -10.41 -3.39 4.95
C SER A 55 -11.51 -3.87 4.01
N ARG A 56 -11.19 -4.85 3.15
CA ARG A 56 -12.13 -5.41 2.16
C ARG A 56 -11.66 -6.77 1.66
N SER A 57 -12.53 -7.46 0.93
CA SER A 57 -12.16 -8.67 0.20
C SER A 57 -11.85 -8.35 -1.26
N ILE A 58 -10.74 -8.88 -1.78
CA ILE A 58 -10.36 -8.77 -3.19
C ILE A 58 -10.70 -10.09 -3.87
N ALA A 59 -11.59 -10.06 -4.86
CA ALA A 59 -12.04 -11.26 -5.55
C ALA A 59 -10.90 -11.99 -6.28
N ALA A 60 -11.06 -13.29 -6.51
CA ALA A 60 -10.13 -14.11 -7.29
C ALA A 60 -9.88 -13.51 -8.68
N GLY A 61 -8.61 -13.46 -9.11
CA GLY A 61 -8.21 -12.88 -10.40
C GLY A 61 -8.39 -11.36 -10.54
N ALA A 62 -8.95 -10.67 -9.54
CA ALA A 62 -9.27 -9.25 -9.66
C ALA A 62 -8.03 -8.36 -9.49
N THR A 63 -8.01 -7.24 -10.21
CA THR A 63 -7.10 -6.13 -9.97
C THR A 63 -7.92 -4.92 -9.55
N GLU A 64 -7.59 -4.37 -8.40
CA GLU A 64 -8.26 -3.20 -7.85
C GLU A 64 -7.30 -2.04 -7.65
N VAL A 65 -7.82 -0.83 -7.90
CA VAL A 65 -7.17 0.41 -7.50
C VAL A 65 -7.65 0.77 -6.09
N VAL A 66 -6.71 1.06 -5.18
CA VAL A 66 -7.02 1.49 -3.81
C VAL A 66 -7.13 3.02 -3.77
N SER A 67 -8.14 3.54 -4.48
CA SER A 67 -8.32 4.99 -4.68
C SER A 67 -8.65 5.76 -3.40
N THR A 68 -9.16 5.09 -2.37
CA THR A 68 -9.45 5.67 -1.05
C THR A 68 -8.20 6.25 -0.37
N LEU A 69 -7.01 5.77 -0.74
CA LEU A 69 -5.73 6.23 -0.19
C LEU A 69 -5.02 7.22 -1.13
N PHE A 70 -5.63 7.61 -2.25
CA PHE A 70 -5.02 8.62 -3.10
C PHE A 70 -4.93 9.95 -2.36
N ASN A 71 -3.75 10.56 -2.44
CA ASN A 71 -3.41 11.78 -1.72
C ASN A 71 -3.29 11.63 -0.19
N GLN A 72 -3.41 10.41 0.35
CA GLN A 72 -3.08 10.14 1.75
C GLN A 72 -1.65 10.57 2.03
N GLN A 73 -1.47 11.42 3.04
CA GLN A 73 -0.17 11.82 3.53
C GLN A 73 0.35 10.77 4.52
N LEU A 74 1.62 10.44 4.40
CA LEU A 74 2.37 9.64 5.34
C LEU A 74 3.44 10.55 5.92
N GLN A 75 3.49 10.68 7.24
CA GLN A 75 4.59 11.40 7.89
C GLN A 75 5.85 10.55 7.84
N ALA A 76 7.01 11.19 7.93
CA ALA A 76 8.28 10.48 8.06
C ALA A 76 8.20 9.39 9.16
N ASP A 77 8.78 8.22 8.86
CA ASP A 77 8.82 7.05 9.73
C ASP A 77 7.48 6.36 10.03
N GLU A 78 6.35 6.81 9.46
CA GLU A 78 5.06 6.11 9.62
C GLU A 78 5.01 4.84 8.76
N PRO A 79 4.94 3.64 9.38
CA PRO A 79 4.93 2.40 8.60
C PRO A 79 3.57 2.21 7.91
N LEU A 80 3.62 1.90 6.62
CA LEU A 80 2.51 1.36 5.86
C LEU A 80 2.60 -0.16 5.86
N THR A 81 1.69 -0.80 6.56
CA THR A 81 1.61 -2.25 6.70
C THR A 81 0.38 -2.82 6.00
N MET A 82 0.48 -4.05 5.50
CA MET A 82 -0.60 -4.72 4.79
C MET A 82 -0.71 -6.19 5.16
N THR A 83 -1.94 -6.69 5.23
CA THR A 83 -2.25 -8.12 5.35
C THR A 83 -3.07 -8.60 4.14
N GLY A 84 -2.93 -9.86 3.78
CA GLY A 84 -3.60 -10.45 2.62
C GLY A 84 -2.64 -11.33 1.82
N GLU A 85 -2.15 -12.40 2.45
CA GLU A 85 -1.20 -13.36 1.87
C GLU A 85 -1.58 -13.76 0.44
N GLY A 86 -0.62 -13.63 -0.49
CA GLY A 86 -0.79 -13.96 -1.91
C GLY A 86 -1.20 -12.79 -2.80
N LEU A 87 -1.57 -11.63 -2.25
CA LEU A 87 -1.85 -10.43 -3.04
C LEU A 87 -0.56 -9.81 -3.58
N ASN A 88 -0.60 -9.37 -4.84
CA ASN A 88 0.46 -8.57 -5.47
C ASN A 88 0.15 -7.09 -5.31
N ILE A 89 1.11 -6.33 -4.79
CA ILE A 89 0.96 -4.91 -4.48
C ILE A 89 1.92 -4.10 -5.33
N MET A 90 1.43 -2.97 -5.87
CA MET A 90 2.25 -1.93 -6.45
C MET A 90 1.85 -0.58 -5.88
N LEU A 91 2.84 0.15 -5.37
CA LEU A 91 2.66 1.44 -4.70
C LEU A 91 3.61 2.47 -5.31
N THR A 92 3.05 3.63 -5.67
CA THR A 92 3.82 4.82 -6.05
C THR A 92 3.50 5.96 -5.09
N VAL A 93 4.55 6.62 -4.62
CA VAL A 93 4.47 7.78 -3.73
C VAL A 93 5.22 8.97 -4.32
N VAL A 94 4.93 10.15 -3.80
CA VAL A 94 5.77 11.34 -3.93
C VAL A 94 6.38 11.62 -2.57
N GLU A 95 7.70 11.51 -2.44
CA GLU A 95 8.44 11.97 -1.26
C GLU A 95 8.63 13.49 -1.34
N ILE A 96 8.47 14.18 -0.22
CA ILE A 96 8.54 15.64 -0.07
C ILE A 96 9.73 15.96 0.83
N THR A 97 10.71 16.69 0.29
CA THR A 97 11.90 17.12 1.05
C THR A 97 11.93 18.64 1.19
N GLY A 98 12.40 19.14 2.34
CA GLY A 98 12.58 20.57 2.64
C GLY A 98 13.51 21.28 1.67
#